data_AF-A0A9W8IGJ4-F1
#
_entry.id   AF-A0A9W8IGJ4-F1
#
_cell.length_a   1.000
_cell.length_b   1.000
_cell.length_c   1.000
_cell.angle_alpha   90.00
_cell.angle_beta   90.00
_cell.angle_gamma   90.00
#
_symmetry.space_group_name_H-M   'P 1'
#
loop_
_entity.id
_entity.type
_entity.pdbx_description
1 polymer ?
#
loop_
_entity_poly.entity_id
_entity_poly.type
_entity_poly.pdbx_seq_one_letter_code
_entity_poly.pdbx_strand_id
1 'polypeptide(L)'
;MSADLFTNYESELAELIGTIRQRLDSTLPDLAGDARRDELRTTQGELREAGELAGQMEMELLSLQGPNRSRAAPRVRQLKAEVERLQQEAKMAAQGVGSYESNRRALLGEQPSADDLLGGDAVLDGDQRTRLLSGNERLMRGSQRLQQSHRIAIDTEAVGASILNDLRAQREQIVNTRDSLMQADSHIDHSQRTLRTMTRRLMTNKMITTGLIMIGVALVILILYIKLTR
;
A
#
# COMPACT_ATOMS: atom_id res chain seq x y z
N MET A 1 16.94 -9.99 -16.63
CA MET A 1 17.43 -10.48 -15.33
C MET A 1 16.88 -9.68 -14.16
N SER A 2 17.17 -8.37 -13.98
CA SER A 2 16.63 -7.62 -12.83
C SER A 2 15.11 -7.37 -12.90
N ALA A 3 14.55 -7.19 -14.10
CA ALA A 3 13.11 -6.98 -14.27
C ALA A 3 12.28 -8.26 -14.02
N ASP A 4 12.82 -9.43 -14.35
CA ASP A 4 12.14 -10.72 -14.18
C ASP A 4 12.06 -11.11 -12.70
N LEU A 5 13.15 -10.87 -11.95
CA LEU A 5 13.18 -11.03 -10.49
C LEU A 5 12.19 -10.10 -9.79
N PHE A 6 12.14 -8.83 -10.20
CA PHE A 6 11.19 -7.86 -9.66
C PHE A 6 9.72 -8.29 -9.89
N THR A 7 9.41 -8.83 -11.07
CA THR A 7 8.06 -9.29 -11.40
C THR A 7 7.68 -10.54 -10.61
N ASN A 8 8.64 -11.43 -10.34
CA ASN A 8 8.44 -12.59 -9.47
C ASN A 8 8.16 -12.18 -8.03
N TYR A 9 8.95 -11.24 -7.47
CA TYR A 9 8.69 -10.71 -6.13
C TYR A 9 7.34 -9.98 -6.04
N GLU A 10 6.95 -9.23 -7.07
CA GLU A 10 5.64 -8.58 -7.13
C GLU A 10 4.50 -9.60 -7.11
N SER A 11 4.64 -10.70 -7.85
CA SER A 11 3.65 -11.79 -7.87
C SER A 11 3.56 -12.51 -6.53
N GLU A 12 4.71 -12.85 -5.93
CA GLU A 12 4.79 -13.54 -4.64
C GLU A 12 4.21 -12.68 -3.51
N LEU A 13 4.50 -11.38 -3.52
CA LEU A 13 3.94 -10.43 -2.56
C LEU A 13 2.42 -10.27 -2.71
N ALA A 14 1.93 -10.21 -3.95
CA ALA A 14 0.50 -10.11 -4.23
C ALA A 14 -0.27 -11.37 -3.80
N GLU A 15 0.30 -12.54 -4.01
CA GLU A 15 -0.26 -13.83 -3.57
C GLU A 15 -0.29 -13.94 -2.05
N LEU A 16 0.78 -13.50 -1.38
CA LEU A 16 0.88 -13.47 0.08
C LEU A 16 -0.15 -12.50 0.68
N ILE A 17 -0.30 -11.29 0.13
CA ILE A 17 -1.32 -10.32 0.54
C ILE A 17 -2.73 -10.89 0.35
N GLY A 18 -3.00 -11.56 -0.78
CA GLY A 18 -4.29 -12.20 -1.05
C GLY A 18 -4.63 -13.28 -0.02
N THR A 19 -3.65 -14.12 0.31
CA THR A 19 -3.79 -15.18 1.31
C THR A 19 -4.02 -14.60 2.70
N ILE A 20 -3.25 -13.58 3.09
CA ILE A 20 -3.41 -12.89 4.38
C ILE A 20 -4.79 -12.25 4.49
N ARG A 21 -5.27 -11.58 3.44
CA ARG A 21 -6.63 -11.01 3.42
C ARG A 21 -7.70 -12.07 3.58
N GLN A 22 -7.60 -13.15 2.82
CA GLN A 22 -8.55 -14.24 2.93
C GLN A 22 -8.53 -14.78 4.36
N ARG A 23 -7.36 -14.94 4.99
CA ARG A 23 -7.28 -15.42 6.37
C ARG A 23 -7.87 -14.43 7.39
N LEU A 24 -7.66 -13.13 7.17
CA LEU A 24 -8.18 -12.06 8.02
C LEU A 24 -9.71 -11.93 7.93
N ASP A 25 -10.27 -12.04 6.72
CA ASP A 25 -11.69 -11.82 6.46
C ASP A 25 -12.53 -13.08 6.63
N SER A 26 -12.00 -14.28 6.36
CA SER A 26 -12.78 -15.53 6.36
C SER A 26 -12.54 -16.42 7.57
N THR A 27 -11.29 -16.59 8.02
CA THR A 27 -10.96 -17.52 9.12
C THR A 27 -11.02 -16.85 10.49
N LEU A 28 -10.63 -15.58 10.58
CA LEU A 28 -10.60 -14.83 11.83
C LEU A 28 -11.98 -14.55 12.47
N PRO A 29 -13.08 -14.34 11.73
CA PRO A 29 -14.42 -14.26 12.32
C PRO A 29 -15.04 -15.63 12.65
N ASP A 30 -14.60 -16.70 12.00
CA ASP A 30 -15.16 -18.05 12.19
C ASP A 30 -14.51 -18.81 13.36
N LEU A 31 -13.27 -18.45 13.73
CA LEU A 31 -12.54 -19.02 14.87
C LEU A 31 -12.77 -18.24 16.17
N ALA A 32 -13.05 -18.94 17.27
CA ALA A 32 -13.18 -18.37 18.61
C ALA A 32 -12.12 -18.91 19.59
N GLY A 33 -11.69 -18.09 20.56
CA GLY A 33 -10.81 -18.52 21.66
C GLY A 33 -9.32 -18.59 21.31
N ASP A 34 -8.65 -19.67 21.73
CA ASP A 34 -7.20 -19.88 21.55
C ASP A 34 -6.82 -20.15 20.09
N ALA A 35 -7.65 -20.87 19.32
CA ALA A 35 -7.40 -21.11 17.89
C ALA A 35 -7.32 -19.79 17.10
N ARG A 36 -8.14 -18.79 17.46
CA ARG A 36 -8.09 -17.45 16.87
C ARG A 36 -6.79 -16.73 17.20
N ARG A 37 -6.25 -16.93 18.42
CA ARG A 37 -5.00 -16.28 18.86
C ARG A 37 -3.79 -16.90 18.18
N ASP A 38 -3.77 -18.22 18.03
CA ASP A 38 -2.71 -18.93 17.32
C ASP A 38 -2.70 -18.59 15.83
N GLU A 39 -3.86 -18.62 15.17
CA GLU A 39 -3.98 -18.26 13.75
C GLU A 39 -3.58 -16.80 13.51
N LEU A 40 -3.97 -15.90 14.42
CA LEU A 40 -3.61 -14.48 14.35
C LEU A 40 -2.11 -14.26 14.58
N ARG A 41 -1.44 -15.06 15.42
CA ARG A 41 0.01 -15.03 15.58
C ARG A 41 0.73 -15.53 14.32
N THR A 42 0.21 -16.57 13.66
CA THR A 42 0.72 -17.07 12.37
C THR A 42 0.56 -16.00 11.29
N THR A 43 -0.62 -15.39 11.20
CA THR A 43 -0.91 -14.31 10.23
C THR A 43 -0.01 -13.09 10.48
N GLN A 44 0.28 -12.75 11.74
CA GLN A 44 1.25 -11.70 12.08
C GLN A 44 2.68 -12.04 11.64
N GLY A 45 3.08 -13.31 11.67
CA GLY A 45 4.35 -13.78 11.14
C GLY A 45 4.43 -13.60 9.62
N GLU A 46 3.41 -14.08 8.91
CA GLU A 46 3.28 -13.94 7.45
C GLU A 46 3.24 -12.46 7.01
N LEU A 47 2.58 -11.59 7.80
CA LEU A 47 2.57 -10.14 7.59
C LEU A 47 3.93 -9.47 7.78
N ARG A 48 4.80 -10.04 8.62
CA ARG A 48 6.17 -9.56 8.81
C ARG A 48 7.04 -9.98 7.62
N GLU A 49 6.91 -11.21 7.18
CA GLU A 49 7.58 -11.74 5.98
C GLU A 49 7.19 -10.94 4.73
N ALA A 50 5.89 -10.63 4.56
CA ALA A 50 5.41 -9.74 3.49
C ALA A 50 6.05 -8.35 3.53
N GLY A 51 6.26 -7.81 4.74
CA GLY A 51 6.96 -6.52 4.94
C GLY A 51 8.45 -6.58 4.61
N GLU A 52 9.12 -7.70 4.94
CA GLU A 52 10.53 -7.93 4.59
C GLU A 52 10.70 -8.07 3.07
N LEU A 53 9.79 -8.79 2.40
CA LEU A 53 9.76 -8.94 0.95
C LEU A 53 9.49 -7.58 0.24
N ALA A 54 8.56 -6.77 0.77
CA ALA A 54 8.32 -5.40 0.29
C ALA A 54 9.58 -4.51 0.41
N GLY A 55 10.34 -4.66 1.50
CA GLY A 55 11.61 -3.95 1.71
C GLY A 55 12.69 -4.38 0.73
N GLN A 56 12.78 -5.67 0.42
CA GLN A 56 13.68 -6.20 -0.62
C GLN A 56 13.29 -5.67 -2.02
N MET A 57 12.00 -5.59 -2.31
CA MET A 57 11.51 -4.97 -3.55
C MET A 57 11.88 -3.48 -3.66
N GLU A 58 11.88 -2.71 -2.57
CA GLU A 58 12.36 -1.32 -2.57
C GLU A 58 13.87 -1.22 -2.86
N MET A 59 14.68 -2.14 -2.33
CA MET A 59 16.12 -2.19 -2.61
C MET A 59 16.42 -2.53 -4.08
N GLU A 60 15.70 -3.49 -4.64
CA GLU A 60 15.79 -3.80 -6.07
C GLU A 60 15.24 -2.68 -6.95
N LEU A 61 14.25 -1.92 -6.46
CA LEU A 61 13.78 -0.73 -7.15
C LEU A 61 14.83 0.38 -7.21
N LEU A 62 15.74 0.42 -6.25
CA LEU A 62 16.90 1.31 -6.24
C LEU A 62 17.97 0.86 -7.26
N SER A 63 18.07 -0.45 -7.52
CA SER A 63 18.98 -1.05 -8.51
C SER A 63 18.50 -0.80 -9.95
N LEU A 64 17.18 -0.65 -10.15
CA LEU A 64 16.55 -0.34 -11.44
C LEU A 64 16.75 1.13 -11.86
N GLN A 65 17.23 1.36 -13.09
CA GLN A 65 17.42 2.70 -13.68
C GLN A 65 16.36 3.05 -14.73
N GLY A 66 16.07 4.34 -14.87
CA GLY A 66 15.30 4.91 -15.99
C GLY A 66 13.77 4.65 -15.93
N PRO A 67 13.10 4.46 -17.08
CA PRO A 67 11.64 4.43 -17.17
C PRO A 67 10.97 3.28 -16.40
N ASN A 68 11.66 2.16 -16.19
CA ASN A 68 11.14 1.01 -15.43
C ASN A 68 10.96 1.34 -13.94
N ARG A 69 11.87 2.12 -13.35
CA ARG A 69 11.74 2.61 -11.96
C ARG A 69 10.52 3.51 -11.79
N SER A 70 10.26 4.40 -12.75
CA SER A 70 9.10 5.32 -12.69
C SER A 70 7.76 4.58 -12.72
N ARG A 71 7.70 3.42 -13.39
CA ARG A 71 6.49 2.58 -13.48
C ARG A 71 6.33 1.66 -12.26
N ALA A 72 7.43 1.13 -11.74
CA ALA A 72 7.42 0.22 -10.59
C ALA A 72 7.28 0.96 -9.25
N ALA A 73 7.85 2.16 -9.09
CA ALA A 73 7.85 2.92 -7.83
C ALA A 73 6.46 3.14 -7.20
N PRO A 74 5.42 3.58 -7.95
CA PRO A 74 4.10 3.76 -7.36
C PRO A 74 3.46 2.43 -6.92
N ARG A 75 3.73 1.33 -7.62
CA ARG A 75 3.17 0.01 -7.29
C ARG A 75 3.76 -0.56 -6.00
N VAL A 76 5.09 -0.47 -5.83
CA VAL A 76 5.75 -0.90 -4.58
C VAL A 76 5.24 -0.09 -3.39
N ARG A 77 5.04 1.23 -3.56
CA ARG A 77 4.47 2.08 -2.51
C ARG A 77 3.02 1.70 -2.15
N GLN A 78 2.20 1.35 -3.14
CA GLN A 78 0.82 0.90 -2.90
C GLN A 78 0.79 -0.43 -2.14
N LEU A 79 1.59 -1.40 -2.58
CA LEU A 79 1.69 -2.72 -1.93
C LEU A 79 2.19 -2.60 -0.49
N LYS A 80 3.18 -1.73 -0.24
CA LYS A 80 3.66 -1.45 1.12
C LYS A 80 2.60 -0.84 2.02
N ALA A 81 1.87 0.18 1.53
CA ALA A 81 0.77 0.77 2.28
C ALA A 81 -0.34 -0.24 2.60
N GLU A 82 -0.56 -1.21 1.70
CA GLU A 82 -1.50 -2.30 1.91
C GLU A 82 -1.03 -3.29 2.98
N VAL A 83 0.25 -3.67 2.98
CA VAL A 83 0.87 -4.49 4.04
C VAL A 83 0.81 -3.79 5.40
N GLU A 84 1.12 -2.49 5.47
CA GLU A 84 1.03 -1.71 6.72
C GLU A 84 -0.40 -1.64 7.25
N ARG A 85 -1.38 -1.45 6.37
CA ARG A 85 -2.80 -1.46 6.74
C ARG A 85 -3.22 -2.82 7.29
N LEU A 86 -2.84 -3.92 6.64
CA LEU A 86 -3.15 -5.27 7.11
C LEU A 86 -2.44 -5.59 8.43
N GLN A 87 -1.20 -5.12 8.63
CA GLN A 87 -0.50 -5.24 9.91
C GLN A 87 -1.26 -4.54 11.03
N GLN A 88 -1.79 -3.33 10.75
CA GLN A 88 -2.54 -2.56 11.72
C GLN A 88 -3.90 -3.21 12.04
N GLU A 89 -4.58 -3.75 11.04
CA GLU A 89 -5.85 -4.47 11.21
C GLU A 89 -5.67 -5.76 12.01
N ALA A 90 -4.64 -6.55 11.70
CA ALA A 90 -4.28 -7.74 12.48
C ALA A 90 -3.90 -7.38 13.93
N LYS A 91 -3.22 -6.25 14.15
CA LYS A 91 -2.88 -5.76 15.50
C LYS A 91 -4.12 -5.31 16.29
N MET A 92 -5.07 -4.63 15.65
CA MET A 92 -6.36 -4.25 16.26
C MET A 92 -7.22 -5.47 16.58
N ALA A 93 -7.22 -6.48 15.70
CA ALA A 93 -7.88 -7.77 15.95
C ALA A 93 -7.22 -8.54 17.11
N ALA A 94 -5.89 -8.51 17.21
CA ALA A 94 -5.12 -9.10 18.31
C ALA A 94 -5.46 -8.46 19.66
N GLN A 95 -5.59 -7.13 19.66
CA GLN A 95 -5.90 -6.33 20.84
C GLN A 95 -7.39 -6.41 21.24
N GLY A 96 -8.21 -7.16 20.49
CA GLY A 96 -9.62 -7.40 20.82
C GLY A 96 -10.55 -6.21 20.57
N VAL A 97 -10.09 -5.21 19.82
CA VAL A 97 -10.85 -3.98 19.52
C VAL A 97 -11.94 -4.23 18.48
N GLY A 98 -11.74 -5.20 17.57
CA GLY A 98 -12.75 -5.60 16.58
C GLY A 98 -13.87 -6.49 17.11
N SER A 99 -13.79 -6.92 18.37
CA SER A 99 -14.67 -7.95 18.95
C SER A 99 -15.71 -7.36 19.91
N TYR A 100 -16.23 -6.16 19.60
CA TYR A 100 -17.19 -5.47 20.46
C TYR A 100 -18.49 -6.28 20.65
N GLU A 101 -18.93 -7.03 19.63
CA GLU A 101 -20.11 -7.90 19.71
C GLU A 101 -19.87 -9.22 20.46
N SER A 102 -18.75 -9.91 20.22
CA SER A 102 -18.47 -11.18 20.90
C SER A 102 -18.19 -10.97 22.39
N ASN A 103 -17.56 -9.86 22.75
CA ASN A 103 -17.34 -9.49 24.15
C ASN A 103 -18.63 -9.07 24.85
N ARG A 104 -19.60 -8.45 24.14
CA ARG A 104 -20.91 -8.11 24.71
C ARG A 104 -21.72 -9.37 25.05
N ARG A 105 -21.67 -10.40 24.20
CA ARG A 105 -22.31 -11.71 24.47
C ARG A 105 -21.67 -12.45 25.65
N ALA A 106 -20.36 -12.38 25.80
CA ALA A 106 -19.66 -12.94 26.96
C ALA A 106 -19.88 -12.14 28.27
N LEU A 107 -20.11 -10.82 28.17
CA LEU A 107 -20.44 -9.96 29.32
C LEU A 107 -21.91 -10.03 29.74
N LEU A 108 -22.82 -10.32 28.81
CA LEU A 108 -24.24 -10.59 29.05
C LEU A 108 -24.51 -12.09 29.20
N GLY A 109 -23.52 -12.83 29.72
CA GLY A 109 -23.59 -14.28 29.91
C GLY A 109 -24.96 -14.73 30.40
N GLU A 110 -25.46 -15.78 29.73
CA GLU A 110 -26.58 -16.65 30.08
C GLU A 110 -27.24 -16.29 31.42
N GLN A 111 -28.39 -15.63 31.34
CA GLN A 111 -29.21 -15.33 32.50
C GLN A 111 -29.54 -16.66 33.19
N PRO A 112 -29.07 -16.93 34.43
CA PRO A 112 -29.44 -18.16 35.10
C PRO A 112 -30.95 -18.12 35.32
N SER A 113 -31.62 -19.17 34.89
CA SER A 113 -33.07 -19.37 35.08
C SER A 113 -33.45 -19.06 36.54
N ALA A 114 -34.56 -18.36 36.71
CA ALA A 114 -35.09 -17.88 38.00
C ALA A 114 -35.48 -18.98 39.01
N ASP A 115 -35.06 -20.23 38.79
CA ASP A 115 -35.43 -21.41 39.58
C ASP A 115 -34.49 -21.65 40.78
N ASP A 116 -33.31 -21.01 40.82
CA ASP A 116 -32.30 -21.20 41.88
C ASP A 116 -32.42 -20.21 43.06
N LEU A 117 -33.44 -19.34 43.06
CA LEU A 117 -33.59 -18.25 44.05
C LEU A 117 -34.44 -18.62 45.29
N LEU A 118 -34.87 -19.88 45.44
CA LEU A 118 -35.85 -20.28 46.46
C LEU A 118 -35.32 -21.23 47.55
N GLY A 119 -34.00 -21.31 47.77
CA GLY A 119 -33.44 -22.22 48.77
C GLY A 119 -32.34 -21.61 49.65
N GLY A 120 -32.69 -21.19 50.87
CA GLY A 120 -31.76 -21.23 52.01
C GLY A 120 -31.40 -19.89 52.68
N ASP A 121 -32.22 -19.49 53.64
CA ASP A 121 -32.14 -18.32 54.53
C ASP A 121 -30.97 -18.33 55.55
N ALA A 122 -29.84 -18.97 55.23
CA ALA A 122 -28.70 -19.13 56.16
C ALA A 122 -27.33 -18.66 55.58
N VAL A 123 -27.29 -18.14 54.35
CA VAL A 123 -26.04 -17.83 53.61
C VAL A 123 -25.78 -16.31 53.47
N LEU A 124 -26.56 -15.47 54.18
CA LEU A 124 -26.65 -14.04 53.85
C LEU A 124 -25.42 -13.19 54.27
N ASP A 125 -24.72 -13.51 55.36
CA ASP A 125 -23.61 -12.67 55.86
C ASP A 125 -22.27 -12.91 55.12
N GLY A 126 -21.99 -14.18 54.78
CA GLY A 126 -20.83 -14.54 53.97
C GLY A 126 -20.96 -14.13 52.50
N ASP A 127 -22.17 -14.19 51.94
CA ASP A 127 -22.45 -13.81 50.56
C ASP A 127 -22.33 -12.29 50.36
N GLN A 128 -22.73 -11.48 51.35
CA GLN A 128 -22.64 -10.03 51.25
C GLN A 128 -21.17 -9.52 51.25
N ARG A 129 -20.30 -10.13 52.06
CA ARG A 129 -18.87 -9.80 52.08
C ARG A 129 -18.15 -10.27 50.80
N THR A 130 -18.55 -11.43 50.27
CA THR A 130 -18.06 -11.96 49.00
C THR A 130 -18.51 -11.10 47.81
N ARG A 131 -19.74 -10.57 47.85
CA ARG A 131 -20.26 -9.58 46.88
C ARG A 131 -19.51 -8.24 46.94
N LEU A 132 -19.15 -7.76 48.12
CA LEU A 132 -18.37 -6.52 48.26
C LEU A 132 -16.93 -6.68 47.76
N LEU A 133 -16.27 -7.80 48.08
CA LEU A 133 -14.94 -8.11 47.58
C LEU A 133 -14.92 -8.26 46.06
N SER A 134 -15.89 -9.01 45.49
CA SER A 134 -16.02 -9.14 44.04
C SER A 134 -16.41 -7.83 43.35
N GLY A 135 -17.20 -6.97 44.00
CA GLY A 135 -17.49 -5.62 43.55
C GLY A 135 -16.25 -4.72 43.49
N ASN A 136 -15.41 -4.77 44.53
CA ASN A 136 -14.16 -4.00 44.60
C ASN A 136 -13.15 -4.50 43.56
N GLU A 137 -13.01 -5.81 43.41
CA GLU A 137 -12.12 -6.40 42.41
C GLU A 137 -12.56 -6.09 40.96
N ARG A 138 -13.87 -6.01 40.71
CA ARG A 138 -14.43 -5.52 39.42
C ARG A 138 -14.13 -4.04 39.20
N LEU A 139 -14.23 -3.22 40.24
CA LEU A 139 -13.90 -1.79 40.19
C LEU A 139 -12.41 -1.56 39.91
N MET A 140 -11.52 -2.27 40.61
CA MET A 140 -10.08 -2.20 40.37
C MET A 140 -9.73 -2.62 38.94
N ARG A 141 -10.32 -3.72 38.44
CA ARG A 141 -10.14 -4.15 37.04
C ARG A 141 -10.69 -3.13 36.05
N GLY A 142 -11.84 -2.52 36.34
CA GLY A 142 -12.42 -1.44 35.54
C GLY A 142 -11.52 -0.20 35.48
N SER A 143 -10.97 0.21 36.62
CA SER A 143 -10.04 1.34 36.73
C SER A 143 -8.74 1.09 35.94
N GLN A 144 -8.16 -0.10 36.08
CA GLN A 144 -6.95 -0.47 35.34
C GLN A 144 -7.19 -0.51 33.83
N ARG A 145 -8.35 -1.02 33.39
CA ARG A 145 -8.77 -1.01 31.98
C ARG A 145 -9.02 0.40 31.45
N LEU A 146 -9.59 1.29 32.26
CA LEU A 146 -9.78 2.70 31.90
C LEU A 146 -8.44 3.41 31.69
N GLN A 147 -7.49 3.22 32.61
CA GLN A 147 -6.13 3.76 32.45
C GLN A 147 -5.44 3.20 31.20
N GLN A 148 -5.60 1.90 30.93
CA GLN A 148 -5.06 1.29 29.73
C GLN A 148 -5.72 1.84 28.45
N SER A 149 -7.04 2.01 28.45
CA SER A 149 -7.79 2.58 27.32
C SER A 149 -7.39 4.03 27.05
N HIS A 150 -7.20 4.82 28.11
CA HIS A 150 -6.72 6.20 28.01
C HIS A 150 -5.32 6.27 27.37
N ARG A 151 -4.41 5.39 27.80
CA ARG A 151 -3.07 5.30 27.20
C ARG A 151 -3.14 4.94 25.71
N ILE A 152 -3.96 3.95 25.35
CA ILE A 152 -4.14 3.54 23.96
C ILE A 152 -4.77 4.67 23.12
N ALA A 153 -5.70 5.43 23.70
CA ALA A 153 -6.33 6.56 23.03
C ALA A 153 -5.30 7.65 22.69
N ILE A 154 -4.40 7.99 23.62
CA ILE A 154 -3.30 8.94 23.39
C ILE A 154 -2.34 8.43 22.31
N ASP A 155 -1.93 7.16 22.38
CA ASP A 155 -1.06 6.57 21.36
C ASP A 155 -1.74 6.59 19.98
N THR A 156 -3.06 6.35 19.93
CA THR A 156 -3.86 6.41 18.70
C THR A 156 -3.99 7.84 18.17
N GLU A 157 -4.15 8.83 19.05
CA GLU A 157 -4.15 10.26 18.68
C GLU A 157 -2.80 10.66 18.06
N ALA A 158 -1.69 10.22 18.66
CA ALA A 158 -0.35 10.49 18.14
C ALA A 158 -0.14 9.86 16.75
N VAL A 159 -0.59 8.63 16.54
CA VAL A 159 -0.55 7.97 15.22
C VAL A 159 -1.45 8.71 14.22
N GLY A 160 -2.67 9.09 14.62
CA GLY A 160 -3.57 9.88 13.78
C GLY A 160 -2.97 11.22 13.36
N ALA A 161 -2.30 11.92 14.27
CA ALA A 161 -1.59 13.15 13.98
C ALA A 161 -0.43 12.94 12.98
N SER A 162 0.31 11.84 13.11
CA SER A 162 1.36 11.46 12.14
C SER A 162 0.76 11.23 10.75
N ILE A 163 -0.33 10.47 10.65
CA ILE A 163 -1.01 10.20 9.38
C ILE A 163 -1.46 11.51 8.71
N LEU A 164 -2.01 12.46 9.48
CA LEU A 164 -2.41 13.76 8.94
C LEU A 164 -1.23 14.57 8.40
N ASN A 165 -0.07 14.51 9.06
CA ASN A 165 1.15 15.13 8.57
C ASN A 165 1.66 14.47 7.28
N ASP A 166 1.62 13.14 7.21
CA ASP A 166 2.05 12.40 6.03
C ASP A 166 1.11 12.67 4.84
N LEU A 167 -0.20 12.70 5.05
CA LEU A 167 -1.18 13.07 4.03
C LEU A 167 -0.96 14.49 3.51
N ARG A 168 -0.59 15.43 4.39
CA ARG A 168 -0.24 16.79 4.01
C ARG A 168 1.03 16.82 3.15
N ALA A 169 2.07 16.09 3.53
CA ALA A 169 3.32 15.98 2.76
C ALA A 169 3.07 15.32 1.39
N GLN A 170 2.25 14.27 1.34
CA GLN A 170 1.84 13.62 0.09
C GLN A 170 1.08 14.58 -0.83
N ARG A 171 0.14 15.37 -0.29
CA ARG A 171 -0.58 16.39 -1.06
C ARG A 171 0.39 17.39 -1.70
N GLU A 172 1.37 17.86 -0.94
CA GLU A 172 2.38 18.79 -1.43
C GLU A 172 3.24 18.16 -2.54
N GLN A 173 3.64 16.90 -2.37
CA GLN A 173 4.36 16.16 -3.42
C GLN A 173 3.54 16.01 -4.71
N ILE A 174 2.24 15.73 -4.61
CA ILE A 174 1.35 15.62 -5.78
C ILE A 174 1.24 16.95 -6.50
N VAL A 175 1.08 18.07 -5.76
CA VAL A 175 1.02 19.42 -6.34
C VAL A 175 2.33 19.74 -7.08
N ASN A 176 3.47 19.52 -6.44
CA ASN A 176 4.78 19.78 -7.06
C ASN A 176 5.03 18.91 -8.30
N THR A 177 4.60 17.65 -8.26
CA THR A 177 4.72 16.73 -9.41
C THR A 177 3.83 17.19 -10.56
N ARG A 178 2.61 17.66 -10.28
CA ARG A 178 1.69 18.19 -11.28
C ARG A 178 2.24 19.46 -11.93
N ASP A 179 2.79 20.38 -11.16
CA ASP A 179 3.41 21.61 -11.68
C ASP A 179 4.65 21.30 -12.53
N SER A 180 5.46 20.33 -12.08
CA SER A 180 6.63 19.85 -12.85
C SER A 180 6.21 19.17 -14.16
N LEU A 181 5.11 18.40 -14.15
CA LEU A 181 4.55 17.78 -15.36
C LEU A 181 4.00 18.82 -16.34
N MET A 182 3.29 19.86 -15.87
CA MET A 182 2.85 20.95 -16.73
C MET A 182 4.02 21.71 -17.36
N GLN A 183 5.08 21.95 -16.60
CA GLN A 183 6.31 22.55 -17.15
C GLN A 183 6.97 21.63 -18.18
N ALA A 184 7.09 20.33 -17.90
CA ALA A 184 7.63 19.36 -18.84
C ALA A 184 6.82 19.28 -20.15
N ASP A 185 5.49 19.34 -20.07
CA ASP A 185 4.60 19.37 -21.25
C ASP A 185 4.85 20.62 -22.11
N SER A 186 5.04 21.78 -21.48
CA SER A 186 5.40 23.02 -22.18
C SER A 186 6.78 22.93 -22.88
N HIS A 187 7.76 22.27 -22.24
CA HIS A 187 9.08 22.05 -22.84
C HIS A 187 9.04 21.04 -23.99
N ILE A 188 8.13 20.06 -23.93
CA ILE A 188 7.89 19.10 -25.02
C ILE A 188 7.33 19.82 -26.25
N ASP A 189 6.38 20.74 -26.10
CA ASP A 189 5.81 21.49 -27.22
C ASP A 189 6.88 22.35 -27.93
N HIS A 190 7.73 23.04 -27.16
CA HIS A 190 8.87 23.79 -27.72
C HIS A 190 9.90 22.90 -28.43
N SER A 191 10.15 21.71 -27.90
CA SER A 191 11.07 20.73 -28.49
C SER A 191 10.52 20.18 -29.81
N GLN A 192 9.23 19.87 -29.89
CA GLN A 192 8.58 19.42 -31.12
C GLN A 192 8.62 20.50 -32.22
N ARG A 193 8.42 21.77 -31.85
CA ARG A 193 8.50 22.90 -32.80
C ARG A 193 9.92 23.08 -33.35
N THR A 194 10.93 22.92 -32.50
CA THR A 194 12.34 23.01 -32.90
C THR A 194 12.74 21.84 -33.79
N LEU A 195 12.34 20.62 -33.44
CA LEU A 195 12.56 19.42 -34.24
C LEU A 195 11.90 19.54 -35.63
N ARG A 196 10.64 20.01 -35.72
CA ARG A 196 9.98 20.26 -37.02
C ARG A 196 10.77 21.24 -37.89
N THR A 197 11.40 22.24 -37.29
CA THR A 197 12.24 23.23 -38.01
C THR A 197 13.54 22.59 -38.51
N MET A 198 14.19 21.77 -37.69
CA MET A 198 15.37 20.97 -38.08
C MET A 198 15.03 19.99 -39.22
N THR A 199 13.92 19.25 -39.13
CA THR A 199 13.49 18.28 -40.15
C THR A 199 13.21 18.95 -41.49
N ARG A 200 12.55 20.12 -41.50
CA ARG A 200 12.31 20.89 -42.73
C ARG A 200 13.62 21.35 -43.40
N ARG A 201 14.59 21.82 -42.61
CA ARG A 201 15.92 22.22 -43.13
C ARG A 201 16.67 21.02 -43.72
N LEU A 202 16.64 19.87 -43.06
CA LEU A 202 17.24 18.63 -43.57
C LEU A 202 16.59 18.18 -44.89
N MET A 203 15.26 18.22 -44.99
CA MET A 203 14.55 17.86 -46.21
C MET A 203 14.88 18.80 -47.37
N THR A 204 14.96 20.11 -47.11
CA THR A 204 15.34 21.13 -48.11
C THR A 204 16.77 20.90 -48.61
N ASN A 205 17.72 20.72 -47.71
CA ASN A 205 19.11 20.46 -48.08
C ASN A 205 19.24 19.15 -48.88
N LYS A 206 18.51 18.10 -48.49
CA LYS A 206 18.50 16.82 -49.21
C LYS A 206 17.95 16.98 -50.64
N MET A 207 16.86 17.74 -50.82
CA MET A 207 16.31 18.03 -52.15
C MET A 207 17.30 18.82 -53.03
N ILE A 208 17.97 19.83 -52.48
CA ILE A 208 18.98 20.62 -53.20
C ILE A 208 20.12 19.71 -53.68
N THR A 209 20.66 18.87 -52.78
CA THR A 209 21.75 17.95 -53.12
C THR A 209 21.34 16.94 -54.19
N THR A 210 20.15 16.35 -54.10
CA THR A 210 19.65 15.42 -55.13
C THR A 210 19.46 16.12 -56.48
N GLY A 211 18.98 17.38 -56.49
CA GLY A 211 18.83 18.17 -57.71
C GLY A 211 20.17 18.44 -58.42
N LEU A 212 21.21 18.81 -57.66
CA LEU A 212 22.55 19.03 -58.22
C LEU A 212 23.13 17.77 -58.87
N ILE A 213 22.96 16.61 -58.23
CA ILE A 213 23.42 15.32 -58.78
C ILE A 213 22.68 14.99 -60.08
N MET A 214 21.35 15.14 -60.11
CA MET A 214 20.52 14.90 -61.30
C MET A 214 20.95 15.78 -62.49
N ILE A 215 21.20 17.06 -62.25
CA ILE A 215 21.67 17.99 -63.28
C ILE A 215 23.06 17.58 -63.80
N GLY A 216 23.97 17.20 -62.90
CA GLY A 216 25.30 16.72 -63.28
C GLY A 216 25.25 15.48 -64.18
N VAL A 217 24.42 14.50 -63.84
CA VAL A 217 24.22 13.29 -64.66
C VAL A 217 23.61 13.63 -66.02
N ALA A 218 22.61 14.51 -66.06
CA ALA A 218 21.97 14.93 -67.31
C ALA A 218 22.97 15.62 -68.27
N LEU A 219 23.85 16.48 -67.75
CA LEU A 219 24.90 17.13 -68.54
C LEU A 219 25.90 16.11 -69.12
N VAL A 220 26.33 15.13 -68.33
CA VAL A 220 27.24 14.07 -68.80
C VAL A 220 26.59 13.25 -69.92
N ILE A 221 25.33 12.87 -69.77
CA ILE A 221 24.56 12.14 -70.80
C ILE A 221 24.45 12.99 -72.08
N LEU A 222 24.13 14.28 -71.94
CA LEU A 222 24.01 15.21 -73.07
C LEU A 222 25.33 15.33 -73.85
N ILE A 223 26.46 15.48 -73.15
CA ILE A 223 27.79 15.56 -73.79
C ILE A 223 28.12 14.26 -74.52
N LEU A 224 27.86 13.10 -73.90
CA LEU A 224 28.08 11.80 -74.53
C LEU A 224 27.22 11.62 -75.79
N TYR A 225 25.96 12.05 -75.74
CA TYR A 225 25.07 11.99 -76.90
C TYR A 225 25.58 12.87 -78.05
N ILE A 226 25.98 14.11 -77.77
CA ILE A 226 26.54 15.01 -78.79
C ILE A 226 27.83 14.42 -79.38
N LYS A 227 28.73 13.87 -78.54
CA LYS A 227 29.99 13.28 -78.98
C LYS A 227 29.81 11.98 -79.76
N LEU A 228 28.78 11.19 -79.47
CA LEU A 228 28.51 9.94 -80.19
C LEU A 228 27.80 10.19 -81.52
N THR A 229 27.03 11.27 -81.61
CA THR A 229 26.26 11.62 -82.81
C THR A 229 27.06 12.49 -83.80
N ARG A 230 28.10 13.21 -83.34
CA ARG A 230 29.10 13.88 -84.19
C ARG A 230 30.29 12.97 -84.47
#